data_AF-A0A7K1G3B9-F1
#
_entry.id   AF-A0A7K1G3B9-F1
#
_cell.length_a   1.000
_cell.length_b   1.000
_cell.length_c   1.000
_cell.angle_alpha   90.00
_cell.angle_beta   90.00
_cell.angle_gamma   90.00
#
_symmetry.space_group_name_H-M   'P 1'
#
loop_
_entity.id
_entity.type
_entity.pdbx_description
1 polymer ?
#
loop_
_entity_poly.entity_id
_entity_poly.type
_entity_poly.pdbx_seq_one_letter_code
_entity_poly.pdbx_strand_id
1 'polypeptide(L)'
;MGTIFYLAMGWCGTLYPGWWRRIFKIPPPPPDPEPWWYIGIIGLGLATGLAAGTLFHGRIINDQLFSGQAAIASGLFAFAFASIVTGIASSFKR
;
A
#
# COMPACT_ATOMS: atom_id res chain seq x y z
N MET A 1 -10.00 -14.22 3.61
CA MET A 1 -8.57 -14.44 3.30
C MET A 1 -7.91 -13.31 2.53
N GLY A 2 -8.62 -12.58 1.63
CA GLY A 2 -8.02 -11.46 0.87
C GLY A 2 -7.64 -10.21 1.67
N THR A 3 -8.22 -9.96 2.85
CA THR A 3 -8.00 -8.72 3.62
C THR A 3 -6.55 -8.51 4.06
N ILE A 4 -5.90 -9.55 4.60
CA ILE A 4 -4.48 -9.50 4.99
C ILE A 4 -3.60 -9.29 3.75
N PHE A 5 -3.94 -9.94 2.64
CA PHE A 5 -3.24 -9.77 1.37
C PHE A 5 -3.36 -8.33 0.84
N TYR A 6 -4.55 -7.71 0.90
CA TYR A 6 -4.74 -6.32 0.47
C TYR A 6 -4.05 -5.32 1.38
N LEU A 7 -3.95 -5.59 2.69
CA LEU A 7 -3.14 -4.80 3.61
C LEU A 7 -1.65 -4.91 3.27
N ALA A 8 -1.15 -6.12 3.02
CA ALA A 8 0.24 -6.32 2.62
C ALA A 8 0.55 -5.62 1.28
N MET A 9 -0.35 -5.71 0.30
CA MET A 9 -0.21 -5.02 -0.98
C MET A 9 -0.32 -3.50 -0.82
N GLY A 10 -1.20 -2.99 0.04
CA GLY A 10 -1.30 -1.58 0.38
C GLY A 10 -0.04 -1.05 1.08
N TRP A 11 0.53 -1.83 2.00
CA TRP A 11 1.81 -1.53 2.64
C TRP A 11 2.93 -1.43 1.61
N CYS A 12 3.06 -2.45 0.75
CA CYS A 12 4.07 -2.45 -0.33
C CYS A 12 3.88 -1.28 -1.30
N GLY A 13 2.64 -0.90 -1.57
CA GLY A 13 2.30 0.24 -2.43
C GLY A 13 2.57 1.59 -1.78
N THR A 14 2.76 1.65 -0.46
CA THR A 14 2.92 2.93 0.26
C THR A 14 4.24 3.60 -0.12
N LEU A 15 4.14 4.79 -0.72
CA LEU A 15 5.26 5.64 -1.13
C LEU A 15 5.87 6.35 0.10
N TYR A 16 6.40 5.56 1.03
CA TYR A 16 7.17 6.05 2.16
C TYR A 16 8.67 5.93 1.81
N PRO A 17 9.41 7.04 1.62
CA PRO A 17 10.82 6.96 1.25
C PRO A 17 11.73 6.38 2.35
N GLY A 18 11.29 6.36 3.62
CA GLY A 18 12.11 5.92 4.75
C GLY A 18 12.28 4.41 4.88
N TRP A 19 11.23 3.61 4.65
CA TRP A 19 11.33 2.15 4.86
C TRP A 19 12.24 1.46 3.84
N TRP A 20 12.14 1.76 2.53
CA TRP A 20 13.08 1.26 1.54
C TRP A 20 14.51 1.76 1.83
N ARG A 21 14.70 3.07 2.08
CA ARG A 21 16.04 3.62 2.36
C ARG A 21 16.69 3.02 3.61
N ARG A 22 15.90 2.56 4.59
CA ARG A 22 16.40 1.93 5.81
C ARG A 22 16.79 0.46 5.59
N ILE A 23 16.08 -0.25 4.71
CA ILE A 23 16.39 -1.65 4.34
C ILE A 23 17.68 -1.75 3.51
N PHE A 24 17.92 -0.80 2.60
CA PHE A 24 19.08 -0.84 1.68
C PHE A 24 20.36 -0.17 2.21
N LYS A 25 20.36 0.39 3.44
CA LYS A 25 21.56 1.04 4.03
C LYS A 25 22.30 0.10 4.99
N ILE A 26 23.58 -0.15 4.68
CA ILE A 26 24.53 -0.86 5.55
C ILE A 26 25.74 0.07 5.77
N PRO A 27 26.11 0.40 7.03
CA PRO A 27 25.44 0.04 8.29
C PRO A 27 24.09 0.75 8.48
N PRO A 28 23.17 0.19 9.30
CA PRO A 28 21.89 0.83 9.57
C PRO A 28 22.13 2.19 10.21
N PRO A 29 21.53 3.28 9.69
CA PRO A 29 21.67 4.60 10.27
C PRO A 29 21.10 4.63 11.71
N PRO A 30 21.64 5.48 12.61
CA PRO A 30 21.09 5.69 13.94
C PRO A 30 19.57 5.97 13.88
N PRO A 31 18.80 5.60 14.92
CA PRO A 31 17.38 5.87 14.96
C PRO A 31 17.15 7.37 15.21
N ASP A 32 17.31 8.17 14.15
CA ASP A 32 16.77 9.52 14.16
C ASP A 32 15.23 9.41 14.31
N PRO A 33 14.61 10.25 15.16
CA PRO A 33 13.17 10.24 15.33
C PRO A 33 12.52 10.50 13.97
N GLU A 34 11.86 9.46 13.43
CA GLU A 34 11.11 9.59 12.19
C GLU A 34 9.94 10.54 12.42
N PRO A 35 9.79 11.59 11.61
CA PRO A 35 8.72 12.53 11.82
C PRO A 35 7.34 11.87 11.67
N TRP A 36 6.41 12.27 12.57
CA TRP A 36 5.12 11.62 12.83
C TRP A 36 4.25 11.38 11.59
N TRP A 37 4.39 12.24 10.58
CA TRP A 37 3.67 12.14 9.31
C TRP A 37 3.95 10.85 8.54
N TYR A 38 5.03 10.13 8.85
CA TYR A 38 5.33 8.86 8.21
C TYR A 38 4.39 7.76 8.68
N ILE A 39 4.04 7.76 9.96
CA ILE A 39 3.00 6.89 10.52
C ILE A 39 1.66 7.20 9.84
N GLY A 40 1.37 8.47 9.58
CA GLY A 40 0.18 8.91 8.84
C GLY A 40 0.13 8.37 7.41
N ILE A 41 1.22 8.48 6.65
CA ILE A 41 1.32 7.96 5.26
C ILE A 41 1.18 6.44 5.23
N ILE A 42 1.83 5.75 6.18
CA ILE A 42 1.75 4.29 6.31
C ILE A 42 0.32 3.84 6.62
N GLY A 43 -0.33 4.47 7.61
CA GLY A 43 -1.72 4.19 7.95
C GLY A 43 -2.66 4.47 6.77
N LEU A 44 -2.42 5.55 6.04
CA LEU A 44 -3.19 5.91 4.86
C LEU A 44 -2.98 4.89 3.73
N GLY A 45 -1.76 4.42 3.47
CA GLY A 45 -1.48 3.38 2.49
C GLY A 45 -2.13 2.04 2.82
N LEU A 46 -2.11 1.63 4.09
CA LEU A 46 -2.81 0.44 4.57
C LEU A 46 -4.33 0.54 4.41
N ALA A 47 -4.92 1.65 4.87
CA ALA A 47 -6.36 1.86 4.82
C ALA A 47 -6.86 1.93 3.36
N THR A 48 -6.14 2.67 2.50
CA THR A 48 -6.49 2.81 1.08
C THR A 48 -6.29 1.50 0.32
N GLY A 49 -5.21 0.75 0.57
CA GLY A 49 -5.00 -0.56 -0.05
C GLY A 49 -6.06 -1.58 0.35
N LEU A 50 -6.45 -1.63 1.63
CA LEU A 50 -7.55 -2.48 2.09
C LEU A 50 -8.87 -2.08 1.44
N ALA A 51 -9.23 -0.79 1.45
CA ALA A 51 -10.47 -0.31 0.86
C ALA A 51 -10.52 -0.58 -0.65
N ALA A 52 -9.46 -0.23 -1.38
CA ALA A 52 -9.38 -0.45 -2.82
C ALA A 52 -9.43 -1.93 -3.19
N GLY A 53 -8.66 -2.79 -2.51
CA GLY A 53 -8.64 -4.22 -2.77
C GLY A 53 -9.97 -4.89 -2.47
N THR A 54 -10.63 -4.53 -1.37
CA THR A 54 -11.95 -5.10 -1.01
C THR A 54 -13.06 -4.66 -1.94
N LEU A 55 -13.12 -3.36 -2.27
CA LEU A 55 -14.13 -2.82 -3.19
C LEU A 55 -13.97 -3.38 -4.60
N PHE A 56 -12.73 -3.45 -5.10
CA PHE A 56 -12.46 -4.00 -6.43
C PHE A 56 -12.77 -5.49 -6.49
N HIS A 57 -12.37 -6.27 -5.47
CA HIS A 57 -12.67 -7.70 -5.40
C HIS A 57 -14.17 -7.98 -5.44
N GLY A 58 -14.96 -7.22 -4.69
CA GLY A 58 -16.43 -7.35 -4.69
C GLY A 58 -17.08 -7.08 -6.04
N ARG A 59 -16.42 -6.32 -6.92
CA ARG A 59 -16.92 -6.03 -8.28
C ARG A 59 -16.55 -7.13 -9.28
N ILE A 60 -15.36 -7.72 -9.16
CA ILE A 60 -14.83 -8.66 -10.15
C ILE A 60 -15.04 -10.14 -9.81
N ILE A 61 -15.54 -10.47 -8.61
CA ILE A 61 -15.62 -11.87 -8.16
C ILE A 61 -16.50 -12.75 -9.05
N ASN A 62 -17.49 -12.16 -9.72
CA ASN A 62 -18.39 -12.85 -10.65
C ASN A 62 -18.02 -12.64 -12.13
N ASP A 63 -16.94 -11.91 -12.41
CA ASP A 63 -16.48 -11.68 -13.78
C ASP A 63 -15.69 -12.88 -14.29
N GLN A 64 -16.10 -13.40 -15.44
CA GLN A 64 -15.47 -14.55 -16.09
C GLN A 64 -13.99 -14.27 -16.46
N LEU A 65 -13.67 -13.01 -16.76
CA LEU A 65 -12.31 -12.55 -17.07
C LEU A 65 -11.34 -12.71 -15.89
N PHE A 66 -11.83 -12.63 -14.66
CA PHE A 66 -11.02 -12.70 -13.44
C PHE A 66 -11.19 -14.03 -12.69
N SER A 67 -11.81 -15.03 -13.31
CA SER A 67 -12.01 -16.35 -12.69
C SER A 67 -10.66 -16.97 -12.31
N GLY A 68 -10.51 -17.39 -11.05
CA GLY A 68 -9.26 -17.92 -10.50
C GLY A 68 -8.16 -16.88 -10.21
N GLN A 69 -8.29 -15.62 -10.65
CA GLN A 69 -7.28 -14.57 -10.47
C GLN A 69 -7.79 -13.30 -9.76
N ALA A 70 -9.06 -13.26 -9.38
CA ALA A 70 -9.69 -12.10 -8.72
C ALA A 70 -8.92 -11.60 -7.50
N ALA A 71 -8.31 -12.49 -6.71
CA ALA A 71 -7.51 -12.10 -5.55
C ALA A 71 -6.24 -11.33 -5.97
N ILE A 72 -5.52 -11.79 -7.00
CA ILE A 72 -4.27 -11.18 -7.47
C ILE A 72 -4.57 -9.84 -8.15
N ALA A 73 -5.60 -9.77 -9.00
CA ALA A 73 -6.03 -8.54 -9.65
C ALA A 73 -6.41 -7.47 -8.61
N SER A 74 -7.12 -7.87 -7.56
CA SER A 74 -7.49 -6.97 -6.45
C SER A 74 -6.29 -6.55 -5.60
N GLY A 75 -5.28 -7.42 -5.45
CA GLY A 75 -4.02 -7.07 -4.80
C GLY A 75 -3.21 -6.04 -5.58
N LEU A 76 -3.12 -6.20 -6.90
CA LEU A 76 -2.46 -5.22 -7.77
C LEU A 76 -3.19 -3.88 -7.75
N PHE A 77 -4.51 -3.90 -7.75
CA PHE A 77 -5.32 -2.70 -7.61
C PHE A 77 -5.09 -2.01 -6.25
N ALA A 78 -5.07 -2.78 -5.15
CA ALA A 78 -4.75 -2.29 -3.81
C ALA A 78 -3.36 -1.62 -3.75
N PHE A 79 -2.35 -2.25 -4.35
CA PHE A 79 -0.99 -1.71 -4.44
C PHE A 79 -0.96 -0.39 -5.22
N ALA A 80 -1.49 -0.40 -6.45
CA ALA A 80 -1.46 0.78 -7.33
C ALA A 80 -2.20 1.96 -6.70
N PHE A 81 -3.38 1.71 -6.11
CA PHE A 81 -4.16 2.74 -5.47
C PHE A 81 -3.42 3.31 -4.26
N ALA A 82 -2.88 2.46 -3.38
CA ALA A 82 -2.08 2.90 -2.25
C ALA A 82 -0.86 3.75 -2.69
N SER A 83 -0.17 3.38 -3.78
CA SER A 83 0.94 4.15 -4.34
C SER A 83 0.53 5.53 -4.83
N ILE A 84 -0.61 5.64 -5.52
CA ILE A 84 -1.11 6.92 -6.00
C ILE A 84 -1.51 7.81 -4.83
N VAL A 85 -2.32 7.31 -3.88
CA VAL A 85 -2.81 8.16 -2.78
C VAL A 85 -1.66 8.58 -1.87
N THR A 86 -0.75 7.66 -1.53
CA THR A 86 0.41 7.99 -0.68
C THR A 86 1.42 8.87 -1.41
N GLY A 87 1.60 8.70 -2.72
CA GLY A 87 2.39 9.59 -3.56
C GLY A 87 1.85 11.02 -3.56
N ILE A 88 0.54 11.17 -3.77
CA ILE A 88 -0.16 12.47 -3.69
C ILE A 88 0.00 13.07 -2.28
N ALA A 89 -0.30 12.30 -1.23
CA ALA A 89 -0.18 12.75 0.16
C ALA A 89 1.26 13.17 0.51
N SER A 90 2.26 12.49 -0.04
CA SER A 90 3.68 12.83 0.13
C SER A 90 4.08 14.11 -0.61
N SER A 91 3.44 14.43 -1.74
CA SER A 91 3.67 15.67 -2.51
C SER A 91 3.21 16.92 -1.77
N PHE A 92 2.20 16.79 -0.89
CA PHE A 92 1.71 17.88 -0.05
C PHE A 92 2.61 18.20 1.15
N LYS A 93 3.68 17.43 1.39
CA LYS A 93 4.73 17.83 2.33
C LYS A 93 5.62 18.88 1.68
N ARG A 94 5.27 20.14 1.93
CA ARG A 94 6.18 21.28 1.81
C ARG A 94 6.62 21.71 3.19
#